data_AF-A0A9P4DQA8-F1
#
_entry.id   AF-A0A9P4DQA8-F1
#
_cell.length_a   1.000
_cell.length_b   1.000
_cell.length_c   1.000
_cell.angle_alpha   90.00
_cell.angle_beta   90.00
_cell.angle_gamma   90.00
#
_symmetry.space_group_name_H-M   'P 1'
#
loop_
_entity.id
_entity.type
_entity.pdbx_description
1 polymer ?
#
loop_
_entity_poly.entity_id
_entity_poly.type
_entity_poly.pdbx_seq_one_letter_code
_entity_poly.pdbx_strand_id
1 'polypeptide(L)'
;MKFNISNMTVALAAAALGAASCTANYEDINRNPYEVTAEDMERDGYAMRSFMTTMQSWVIPADVNQCQFTDLLLGGPYGGYIADANSGFNTGKFSTYDPQSNWS
;
A
#
# COMPACT_ATOMS: atom_id res chain seq x y z
N MET A 1 -3.81 -19.73 -54.74
CA MET A 1 -2.70 -19.84 -53.78
C MET A 1 -3.24 -20.51 -52.52
N LYS A 2 -2.87 -21.75 -52.21
CA LYS A 2 -3.35 -22.45 -51.00
C LYS A 2 -2.37 -22.13 -49.87
N PHE A 3 -2.77 -21.28 -48.94
CA PHE A 3 -1.97 -21.03 -47.73
C PHE A 3 -1.97 -22.31 -46.89
N ASN A 4 -0.79 -22.89 -46.68
CA ASN A 4 -0.62 -24.15 -45.96
C ASN A 4 -0.76 -23.85 -44.46
N ILE A 5 -1.87 -24.28 -43.85
CA ILE A 5 -2.24 -23.96 -42.46
C ILE A 5 -1.12 -24.31 -41.47
N SER A 6 -0.38 -25.40 -41.73
CA SER A 6 0.79 -25.81 -40.94
C SER A 6 1.93 -24.79 -40.95
N ASN A 7 2.23 -24.19 -42.10
CA ASN A 7 3.29 -23.18 -42.23
C ASN A 7 2.89 -21.87 -41.54
N MET A 8 1.59 -21.54 -41.55
CA MET A 8 1.06 -20.34 -40.88
C MET A 8 1.09 -20.50 -39.36
N THR A 9 0.80 -21.69 -38.83
CA THR A 9 0.94 -21.99 -37.39
C THR A 9 2.39 -21.96 -36.91
N VAL A 10 3.34 -22.47 -37.71
CA VAL A 10 4.77 -22.42 -37.37
C VAL A 10 5.29 -20.98 -37.37
N ALA A 11 4.89 -20.17 -38.35
CA ALA A 11 5.26 -18.76 -38.41
C ALA A 11 4.71 -17.96 -37.22
N LEU A 12 3.47 -18.23 -36.80
CA LEU A 12 2.85 -17.56 -35.66
C LEU A 12 3.51 -17.96 -34.32
N ALA A 13 3.86 -19.24 -34.16
CA ALA A 13 4.58 -19.73 -32.98
C ALA A 13 5.99 -19.12 -32.88
N ALA A 14 6.71 -19.03 -34.01
CA ALA A 14 8.02 -18.38 -34.06
C ALA A 14 7.94 -16.88 -33.73
N ALA A 15 6.90 -16.18 -34.23
CA ALA A 15 6.67 -14.77 -33.92
C ALA A 15 6.34 -14.56 -32.42
N ALA A 16 5.54 -15.44 -31.81
CA ALA A 16 5.22 -15.37 -30.39
C ALA A 16 6.47 -15.61 -29.49
N LEU A 17 7.30 -16.59 -29.85
CA LEU A 17 8.57 -16.86 -29.15
C LEU A 17 9.57 -15.70 -29.32
N GLY A 18 9.65 -15.10 -30.51
CA GLY A 18 10.45 -13.90 -30.76
C GLY A 18 9.97 -12.70 -29.94
N ALA A 19 8.65 -12.48 -29.87
CA ALA A 19 8.09 -11.40 -29.06
C ALA A 19 8.32 -11.59 -27.55
N ALA A 20 8.22 -12.81 -27.04
CA ALA A 20 8.51 -13.14 -25.65
C ALA A 20 10.02 -13.03 -25.31
N SER A 21 10.90 -13.24 -26.29
CA SER A 21 12.35 -13.12 -26.07
C SER A 21 12.84 -11.69 -25.85
N CYS A 22 12.10 -10.68 -26.35
CA CYS A 22 12.46 -9.26 -26.23
C CYS A 22 11.99 -8.60 -24.93
N THR A 23 11.16 -9.27 -24.13
CA THR A 23 10.68 -8.75 -22.83
C THR A 23 11.26 -9.50 -21.63
N ALA A 24 11.95 -10.62 -21.85
CA ALA A 24 12.61 -11.35 -20.78
C ALA A 24 13.74 -10.51 -20.17
N ASN A 25 13.80 -10.45 -18.84
CA ASN A 25 14.82 -9.77 -18.03
C ASN A 25 14.95 -8.25 -18.24
N TYR A 26 13.95 -7.58 -18.82
CA TYR A 26 13.96 -6.11 -18.96
C TYR A 26 14.14 -5.41 -17.59
N GLU A 27 13.42 -5.88 -16.58
CA GLU A 27 13.51 -5.39 -15.19
C GLU A 27 14.95 -5.54 -14.66
N ASP A 28 15.55 -6.72 -14.77
CA ASP A 28 16.90 -6.99 -14.26
C ASP A 28 17.99 -6.19 -14.98
N ILE A 29 17.86 -5.99 -16.30
CA ILE A 29 18.85 -5.24 -17.11
C ILE A 29 18.81 -3.74 -16.80
N ASN A 30 17.62 -3.19 -16.56
CA ASN A 30 17.45 -1.76 -16.27
C ASN A 30 17.50 -1.44 -14.77
N ARG A 31 17.67 -2.46 -13.93
CA ARG A 31 17.76 -2.28 -12.50
C ARG A 31 19.09 -1.65 -12.10
N ASN A 32 19.02 -0.70 -11.17
CA ASN A 32 20.21 -0.10 -10.61
C ASN A 32 20.95 -1.14 -9.75
N PRO A 33 22.24 -1.44 -10.02
CA PRO A 33 23.00 -2.45 -9.27
C PRO A 33 23.23 -2.09 -7.79
N TYR A 34 22.95 -0.84 -7.38
CA TYR A 34 23.02 -0.41 -5.98
C TYR A 34 21.66 -0.41 -5.26
N GLU A 35 20.57 -0.79 -5.93
CA GLU A 35 19.25 -0.91 -5.31
C GLU A 35 19.06 -2.25 -4.60
N VAL A 36 18.45 -2.19 -3.42
CA VAL A 36 18.09 -3.33 -2.58
C VAL A 36 17.18 -4.30 -3.32
N THR A 37 17.60 -5.56 -3.47
CA THR A 37 16.84 -6.64 -4.12
C THR A 37 15.72 -7.18 -3.22
N ALA A 38 14.77 -7.92 -3.81
CA ALA A 38 13.74 -8.60 -3.03
C ALA A 38 14.37 -9.61 -2.07
N GLU A 39 15.37 -10.35 -2.52
CA GLU A 39 16.15 -11.27 -1.68
C GLU A 39 16.86 -10.52 -0.53
N ASP A 40 17.40 -9.32 -0.78
CA ASP A 40 18.01 -8.50 0.27
C ASP A 40 16.98 -8.05 1.32
N MET A 41 15.73 -7.80 0.92
CA MET A 41 14.64 -7.45 1.85
C MET A 41 14.16 -8.64 2.69
N GLU A 42 14.43 -9.87 2.28
CA GLU A 42 14.15 -11.06 3.09
C GLU A 42 15.23 -11.34 4.13
N ARG A 43 16.41 -10.73 3.98
CA ARG A 43 17.53 -10.90 4.90
C ARG A 43 17.15 -10.44 6.31
N ASP A 44 17.42 -11.30 7.29
CA ASP A 44 17.07 -11.06 8.71
C ASP A 44 15.58 -10.71 8.93
N GLY A 45 14.70 -11.18 8.02
CA GLY A 45 13.27 -10.93 8.10
C GLY A 45 12.88 -9.45 8.00
N TYR A 46 13.68 -8.60 7.33
CA TYR A 46 13.42 -7.16 7.23
C TYR A 46 12.01 -6.85 6.71
N ALA A 47 11.57 -7.53 5.64
CA ALA A 47 10.22 -7.41 5.10
C ALA A 47 9.16 -7.76 6.16
N MET A 48 9.29 -8.92 6.83
CA MET A 48 8.37 -9.35 7.88
C MET A 48 8.32 -8.34 9.03
N ARG A 49 9.47 -7.88 9.51
CA ARG A 49 9.56 -6.89 10.60
C ARG A 49 8.91 -5.57 10.21
N SER A 50 9.07 -5.12 8.97
CA SER A 50 8.40 -3.93 8.45
C SER A 50 6.88 -4.09 8.55
N PHE A 51 6.33 -5.19 8.05
CA PHE A 51 4.89 -5.47 8.14
C PHE A 51 4.41 -5.56 9.59
N MET A 52 5.15 -6.25 10.47
CA MET A 52 4.79 -6.35 11.89
C MET A 52 4.80 -4.99 12.59
N THR A 53 5.76 -4.11 12.26
CA THR A 53 5.83 -2.76 12.83
C THR A 53 4.66 -1.92 12.32
N THR A 54 4.34 -2.01 11.03
CA THR A 54 3.15 -1.35 10.47
C THR A 54 1.87 -1.86 11.14
N MET A 55 1.73 -3.18 11.37
CA MET A 55 0.58 -3.74 12.09
C MET A 55 0.45 -3.17 13.51
N GLN A 56 1.56 -2.99 14.22
CA GLN A 56 1.53 -2.35 15.56
C GLN A 56 1.03 -0.91 15.48
N SER A 57 1.45 -0.16 14.45
CA SER A 57 0.97 1.20 14.20
C SER A 57 -0.50 1.29 13.79
N TRP A 58 -1.21 0.19 13.59
CA TRP A 58 -2.67 0.18 13.41
C TRP A 58 -3.44 -0.03 14.71
N VAL A 59 -2.77 -0.44 15.80
CA VAL A 59 -3.41 -0.60 17.12
C VAL A 59 -3.64 0.75 17.77
N ILE A 60 -2.57 1.53 17.92
CA ILE A 60 -2.63 2.97 18.24
C ILE A 60 -1.94 3.66 17.08
N PRO A 61 -2.65 4.48 16.29
CA PRO A 61 -2.09 5.11 15.10
C PRO A 61 -0.82 5.91 15.38
N ALA A 62 0.25 5.63 14.64
CA ALA A 62 1.48 6.40 14.71
C ALA A 62 1.41 7.72 13.90
N ASP A 63 0.52 7.77 12.90
CA ASP A 63 0.22 9.02 12.20
C ASP A 63 -0.56 9.97 13.12
N VAL A 64 -0.08 11.20 13.24
CA VAL A 64 -0.58 12.17 14.22
C VAL A 64 -2.04 12.57 13.96
N ASN A 65 -2.47 12.62 12.70
CA ASN A 65 -3.85 12.99 12.36
C ASN A 65 -4.79 11.82 12.61
N GLN A 66 -4.37 10.60 12.27
CA GLN A 66 -5.18 9.40 12.56
C GLN A 66 -5.30 9.14 14.07
N CYS A 67 -4.22 9.36 14.83
CA CYS A 67 -4.22 9.28 16.30
C CYS A 67 -5.14 10.34 16.91
N GLN A 68 -5.12 11.56 16.36
CA GLN A 68 -6.02 12.63 16.78
C GLN A 68 -7.49 12.18 16.69
N PHE A 69 -7.92 11.60 15.57
CA PHE A 69 -9.32 11.18 15.43
C PHE A 69 -9.71 10.03 16.36
N THR A 70 -8.91 8.98 16.40
CA THR A 70 -9.27 7.70 17.06
C THR A 70 -9.11 7.76 18.58
N ASP A 71 -7.96 8.22 19.07
CA ASP A 71 -7.65 8.21 20.51
C ASP A 71 -7.99 9.54 21.18
N LEU A 72 -7.71 10.68 20.55
CA LEU A 72 -7.80 11.99 21.23
C LEU A 72 -9.17 12.66 21.11
N LEU A 73 -9.82 12.61 19.95
CA LEU A 73 -11.12 13.24 19.72
C LEU A 73 -12.29 12.29 19.93
N LEU A 74 -12.13 10.99 19.67
CA LEU A 74 -13.14 9.96 19.91
C LEU A 74 -12.94 9.29 21.29
N GLY A 75 -11.85 8.53 21.45
CA GLY A 75 -11.60 7.74 22.66
C GLY A 75 -11.48 8.60 23.93
N GLY A 76 -10.76 9.72 23.84
CA GLY A 76 -10.50 10.63 24.96
C GLY A 76 -11.77 11.22 25.57
N PRO A 77 -12.64 11.89 24.79
CA PRO A 77 -13.88 12.46 25.29
C PRO A 77 -14.89 11.43 25.75
N TYR A 78 -15.07 10.32 25.00
CA TYR A 78 -15.98 9.26 25.42
C TYR A 78 -15.48 8.50 26.65
N GLY A 79 -14.15 8.39 26.81
CA GLY A 79 -13.52 7.83 28.01
C GLY A 79 -13.42 8.83 29.18
N GLY A 80 -13.72 10.10 28.97
CA GLY A 80 -13.63 11.16 29.98
C GLY A 80 -12.20 11.57 30.37
N TYR A 81 -11.19 11.20 29.58
CA TYR A 81 -9.78 11.49 29.87
C TYR A 81 -9.32 12.85 29.34
N ILE A 82 -9.85 13.28 28.18
CA ILE A 82 -9.40 14.47 27.46
C ILE A 82 -10.63 15.21 26.91
N ALA A 83 -10.55 16.53 26.78
CA ALA A 83 -11.57 17.35 26.14
C ALA A 83 -10.95 18.23 25.03
N ASP A 84 -11.73 18.47 23.98
CA ASP A 84 -11.31 19.28 22.84
C ASP A 84 -11.12 20.74 23.25
N ALA A 85 -9.96 21.33 22.94
CA ALA A 85 -9.62 22.70 23.32
C ALA A 85 -9.61 23.70 22.16
N ASN A 86 -9.95 23.25 20.94
CA ASN A 86 -9.97 24.11 19.76
C ASN A 86 -11.37 24.70 19.54
N SER A 87 -11.50 26.02 19.67
CA SER A 87 -12.75 26.75 19.39
C SER A 87 -13.16 26.74 17.91
N GLY A 88 -12.30 26.29 16.99
CA GLY A 88 -12.67 26.02 15.61
C GLY A 88 -13.54 24.77 15.45
N PHE A 89 -13.53 23.86 16.42
CA PHE A 89 -14.35 22.65 16.44
C PHE A 89 -15.66 22.92 17.21
N ASN A 90 -16.43 23.91 16.80
CA ASN A 90 -17.69 24.27 17.50
C ASN A 90 -18.84 23.30 17.18
N THR A 91 -18.83 22.70 15.99
CA THR A 91 -19.85 21.77 15.49
C THR A 91 -19.15 20.59 14.83
N GLY A 92 -19.79 19.41 14.78
CA GLY A 92 -19.17 18.27 14.10
C GLY A 92 -18.21 17.43 14.97
N LYS A 93 -18.39 17.38 16.29
CA LYS A 93 -17.49 16.66 17.20
C LYS A 93 -18.07 15.36 17.75
N PHE A 94 -17.19 14.41 18.02
CA PHE A 94 -17.50 13.22 18.81
C PHE A 94 -17.97 13.57 20.23
N SER A 95 -17.29 14.50 20.91
CA SER A 95 -17.64 14.93 22.28
C SER A 95 -19.07 15.50 22.42
N THR A 96 -19.69 15.93 21.32
CA THR A 96 -21.07 16.42 21.27
C THR A 96 -22.03 15.47 20.57
N TYR A 97 -21.61 14.22 20.31
CA TYR A 97 -22.39 13.16 19.65
C TYR A 97 -22.88 13.53 18.24
N ASP A 98 -22.15 14.41 17.57
CA ASP A 98 -22.48 14.88 16.21
C ASP A 98 -21.18 15.00 15.41
N PRO A 99 -20.46 13.91 15.12
CA PRO A 99 -19.20 13.97 14.38
C PRO A 99 -19.42 14.33 12.90
N GLN A 100 -18.45 15.04 12.31
CA GLN A 100 -18.45 15.26 10.85
C GLN A 100 -18.37 13.93 10.10
N SER A 101 -19.09 13.81 8.99
CA SER A 101 -19.13 12.56 8.19
C SER A 101 -17.77 12.09 7.67
N ASN A 102 -16.77 12.97 7.57
CA ASN A 102 -15.42 12.61 7.16
C ASN A 102 -14.53 12.18 8.32
N TRP A 103 -15.03 12.19 9.56
CA TRP A 103 -14.31 11.77 10.77
C TRP A 103 -14.79 10.40 11.29
N SER A 104 -16.02 10.00 10.95
CA SER A 104 -16.68 8.76 11.41
C SER A 104 -17.00 7.79 10.29
#